data_AF-A0A936DAX1-F1
#
_entry.id   AF-A0A936DAX1-F1
#
_cell.length_a   1.000
_cell.length_b   1.000
_cell.length_c   1.000
_cell.angle_alpha   90.00
_cell.angle_beta   90.00
_cell.angle_gamma   90.00
#
_symmetry.space_group_name_H-M   'P 1'
#
loop_
_entity.id
_entity.type
_entity.pdbx_description
1 polymer ?
#
loop_
_entity_poly.entity_id
_entity_poly.type
_entity_poly.pdbx_seq_one_letter_code
_entity_poly.pdbx_strand_id
1 'polypeptide(L)'
;MSMSEASTYRIDCRGQHCPAPIMATAKAARTLKARGGGVIEIAADDAAFPLDLRSWCTSSKAELVSLQTSGEQHLAVVRIIGADAGLSTAPPLLAPTPEPSANVAPRSESLDCRGMQCPQPILTLSRLAKSLPAGTEVEVMADDDAFQLDVASWCRTSGATLLSIERRGAEFHARVRVVGARRRGTPAMATPQIVTDPGSASLSSSSSLSSSSSLSSSSLRMTSLLELRLDGPPSGWMARLDEVARGSQAGQRLRVLADNPELSREIVQWCAAHGHALLGLDTRGPVAAELELREPPPRVVTPPSTALAVREPAAVASSPHANRCTLLVLHNDQEALLAALLVAVGAAAQGREVFMFFTFWGLNLLRGDTPNENAPHQKVSWMQRMLKWMMPKGPKHQALGKLNFGGMGKQMLDMIMKRNNIMSLQQLLESAEEQGIRFIACTMSMQVMGITKRDLQPRSNLEYGGVAAFVEAAHGSGMSLVF
;
A
#
# COMPACT_ATOMS: atom_id res chain seq x y z
N MET A 1 31.91 18.80 34.48
CA MET A 1 31.82 17.68 33.51
C MET A 1 31.79 18.30 32.13
N SER A 2 32.84 18.06 31.34
CA SER A 2 33.06 18.64 30.01
C SER A 2 31.92 18.26 29.07
N MET A 3 31.29 19.26 28.44
CA MET A 3 30.40 19.06 27.31
C MET A 3 31.23 18.46 26.18
N SER A 4 31.01 17.18 25.86
CA SER A 4 31.59 16.56 24.67
C SER A 4 31.17 17.38 23.45
N GLU A 5 32.14 17.81 22.63
CA GLU A 5 31.89 18.47 21.35
C GLU A 5 30.88 17.65 20.54
N ALA A 6 29.64 18.14 20.47
CA ALA A 6 28.64 17.57 19.58
C ALA A 6 29.18 17.73 18.16
N SER A 7 29.29 16.62 17.44
CA SER A 7 29.72 16.59 16.05
C SER A 7 28.78 17.41 15.18
N THR A 8 29.16 18.65 14.88
CA THR A 8 28.41 19.55 14.00
C THR A 8 28.76 19.28 12.55
N TYR A 9 27.76 18.95 11.73
CA TYR A 9 27.89 18.73 10.30
C TYR A 9 27.25 19.90 9.54
N ARG A 10 27.97 20.52 8.61
CA ARG A 10 27.45 21.65 7.83
C ARG A 10 27.12 21.22 6.40
N ILE A 11 25.94 21.61 5.92
CA ILE A 11 25.46 21.34 4.57
C ILE A 11 25.06 22.66 3.93
N ASP A 12 25.59 22.93 2.74
CA ASP A 12 25.16 24.05 1.90
C ASP A 12 24.44 23.51 0.67
N CYS A 13 23.13 23.73 0.64
CA CYS A 13 22.21 23.34 -0.41
C CYS A 13 21.66 24.55 -1.17
N ARG A 14 22.29 25.73 -1.06
CA ARG A 14 21.86 26.91 -1.83
C ARG A 14 22.01 26.65 -3.34
N GLY A 15 21.06 27.18 -4.09
CA GLY A 15 20.87 26.93 -5.50
C GLY A 15 20.33 25.54 -5.82
N GLN A 16 19.96 24.70 -4.84
CA GLN A 16 19.35 23.39 -5.09
C GLN A 16 17.85 23.45 -4.78
N HIS A 17 17.06 22.63 -5.46
CA HIS A 17 15.62 22.55 -5.25
C HIS A 17 15.18 21.18 -4.75
N CYS A 18 13.93 21.09 -4.27
CA CYS A 18 13.31 19.83 -3.84
C CYS A 18 13.57 18.70 -4.87
N PRO A 19 14.07 17.52 -4.44
CA PRO A 19 14.18 17.03 -3.06
C PRO A 19 15.60 17.13 -2.45
N ALA A 20 16.55 17.76 -3.14
CA ALA A 20 17.97 17.67 -2.82
C ALA A 20 18.36 18.12 -1.40
N PRO A 21 17.85 19.24 -0.85
CA PRO A 21 18.19 19.67 0.51
C PRO A 21 17.83 18.65 1.60
N ILE A 22 16.67 17.99 1.46
CA ILE A 22 16.22 16.97 2.42
C ILE A 22 16.99 15.67 2.26
N MET A 23 17.33 15.29 1.03
CA MET A 23 18.18 14.12 0.81
C MET A 23 19.57 14.31 1.44
N ALA A 24 20.18 15.48 1.25
CA ALA A 24 21.47 15.81 1.85
C ALA A 24 21.39 15.76 3.39
N THR A 25 20.32 16.35 3.94
CA THR A 25 20.02 16.29 5.38
C THR A 25 19.87 14.85 5.86
N ALA A 26 19.09 14.02 5.18
CA ALA A 26 18.87 12.62 5.52
C ALA A 26 20.14 11.77 5.41
N LYS A 27 21.01 12.05 4.43
CA LYS A 27 22.31 11.39 4.27
C LYS A 27 23.25 11.74 5.42
N ALA A 28 23.36 13.02 5.77
CA ALA A 28 24.16 13.44 6.93
C ALA A 28 23.60 12.90 8.25
N ALA A 29 22.27 12.88 8.41
CA ALA A 29 21.61 12.32 9.58
C ALA A 29 21.90 10.83 9.76
N ARG A 30 21.91 10.04 8.68
CA ARG A 30 22.31 8.61 8.72
C ARG A 30 23.75 8.45 9.23
N THR A 31 24.67 9.27 8.73
CA THR A 31 26.09 9.27 9.17
C THR A 31 26.23 9.64 10.64
N LEU A 32 25.49 10.65 11.12
CA LEU A 32 25.52 11.08 12.52
C LEU A 32 24.87 10.05 13.45
N LYS A 33 23.74 9.44 13.07
CA LYS A 33 23.11 8.35 13.85
C LYS A 33 24.10 7.19 14.08
N ALA A 34 24.87 6.81 13.05
CA ALA A 34 25.89 5.77 13.18
C ALA A 34 27.05 6.15 14.12
N ARG A 35 27.24 7.44 14.41
CA ARG A 35 28.29 7.98 15.29
C ARG A 35 27.79 8.41 16.67
N GLY A 36 26.56 8.03 17.05
CA GLY A 36 25.98 8.38 18.35
C GLY A 36 25.22 9.71 18.39
N GLY A 37 24.84 10.26 17.24
CA GLY A 37 24.08 11.51 17.13
C GLY A 37 24.95 12.71 16.77
N GLY A 38 24.36 13.90 16.75
CA GLY A 38 25.07 15.15 16.42
C GLY A 38 24.12 16.27 16.02
N VAL A 39 24.68 17.35 15.45
CA VAL A 39 23.91 18.51 14.98
C VAL A 39 24.21 18.73 13.51
N ILE A 40 23.19 19.07 12.73
CA ILE A 40 23.30 19.43 11.32
C ILE A 40 22.90 20.90 11.15
N GLU A 41 23.79 21.70 10.61
CA GLU A 41 23.50 23.06 10.15
C GLU A 41 23.28 23.02 8.64
N ILE A 42 22.15 23.53 8.17
CA ILE A 42 21.70 23.41 6.78
C ILE A 42 21.41 24.81 6.26
N ALA A 43 22.09 25.21 5.19
CA ALA A 43 21.76 26.41 4.41
C ALA A 43 21.04 25.99 3.12
N ALA A 44 19.88 26.57 2.84
CA ALA A 44 19.13 26.33 1.61
C ALA A 44 18.39 27.59 1.17
N ASP A 45 18.04 27.70 -0.10
CA ASP A 45 17.25 28.80 -0.67
C ASP A 45 16.01 28.30 -1.46
N ASP A 46 15.70 27.02 -1.34
CA ASP A 46 14.47 26.43 -1.85
C ASP A 46 13.26 26.82 -1.00
N ALA A 47 12.21 27.37 -1.64
CA ALA A 47 11.02 27.85 -0.95
C ALA A 47 10.20 26.76 -0.25
N ALA A 48 10.32 25.49 -0.67
CA ALA A 48 9.64 24.35 -0.04
C ALA A 48 10.42 23.81 1.17
N PHE A 49 11.72 24.10 1.27
CA PHE A 49 12.61 23.60 2.32
C PHE A 49 12.07 23.77 3.75
N PRO A 50 11.50 24.91 4.18
CA PRO A 50 10.93 25.04 5.52
C PRO A 50 9.83 24.02 5.84
N LEU A 51 8.93 23.76 4.89
CA LEU A 51 7.83 22.82 5.05
C LEU A 51 8.35 21.37 5.00
N ASP A 52 9.20 21.09 4.03
CA ASP A 52 9.78 19.76 3.82
C ASP A 52 10.66 19.35 5.01
N LEU A 53 11.44 20.28 5.58
CA LEU A 53 12.30 20.01 6.73
C LEU A 53 11.48 19.74 7.99
N ARG A 54 10.40 20.48 8.23
CA ARG A 54 9.50 20.22 9.36
C ARG A 54 8.84 18.84 9.24
N SER A 55 8.38 18.52 8.03
CA SER A 55 7.80 17.21 7.72
C SER A 55 8.83 16.09 7.93
N TRP A 56 10.07 16.31 7.49
CA TRP A 56 11.17 15.38 7.67
C TRP A 56 11.59 15.21 9.13
N CYS A 57 11.66 16.29 9.93
CA CYS A 57 11.97 16.19 11.36
C CYS A 57 10.90 15.37 12.10
N THR A 58 9.63 15.62 11.77
CA THR A 58 8.49 14.89 12.34
C THR A 58 8.57 13.38 12.04
N SER A 59 8.83 13.01 10.79
CA SER A 59 8.88 11.59 10.38
C SER A 59 10.16 10.87 10.85
N SER A 60 11.31 11.53 10.76
CA SER A 60 12.61 10.98 11.15
C SER A 60 12.87 10.97 12.66
N LYS A 61 11.99 11.62 13.44
CA LYS A 61 12.11 11.92 14.88
C LYS A 61 13.35 12.76 15.21
N ALA A 62 13.84 13.56 14.27
CA ALA A 62 14.91 14.53 14.52
C ALA A 62 14.34 15.79 15.18
N GLU A 63 15.13 16.45 16.02
CA GLU A 63 14.70 17.67 16.72
C GLU A 63 15.11 18.89 15.90
N LEU A 64 14.13 19.66 15.40
CA LEU A 64 14.39 20.95 14.77
C LEU A 64 14.73 21.99 15.85
N VAL A 65 16.00 22.32 16.00
CA VAL A 65 16.50 23.28 17.01
C VAL A 65 16.17 24.71 16.62
N SER A 66 16.39 25.07 15.36
CA SER A 66 16.05 26.39 14.85
C SER A 66 15.84 26.37 13.34
N LEU A 67 14.98 27.26 12.86
CA LEU A 67 14.80 27.54 11.44
C LEU A 67 14.61 29.04 11.28
N GLN A 68 15.58 29.70 10.69
CA GLN A 68 15.54 31.13 10.37
C GLN A 68 15.38 31.32 8.88
N THR A 69 14.54 32.29 8.50
CA THR A 69 14.30 32.65 7.10
C THR A 69 14.56 34.14 6.95
N SER A 70 15.42 34.51 6.01
CA SER A 70 15.77 35.88 5.68
C SER A 70 15.72 36.06 4.17
N GLY A 71 14.62 36.60 3.66
CA GLY A 71 14.33 36.63 2.22
C GLY A 71 14.18 35.21 1.68
N GLU A 72 14.92 34.88 0.63
CA GLU A 72 14.94 33.54 0.03
C GLU A 72 15.90 32.58 0.75
N GLN A 73 16.71 33.04 1.72
CA GLN A 73 17.66 32.17 2.41
C GLN A 73 17.10 31.59 3.71
N HIS A 74 17.31 30.29 3.88
CA HIS A 74 16.92 29.51 5.04
C HIS A 74 18.16 28.92 5.72
N LEU A 75 18.28 29.16 7.02
CA LEU A 75 19.29 28.54 7.87
C LEU A 75 18.59 27.70 8.94
N ALA A 76 18.81 26.40 8.89
CA ALA A 76 18.22 25.45 9.83
C ALA A 76 19.30 24.76 10.65
N VAL A 77 18.97 24.48 11.91
CA VAL A 77 19.78 23.65 12.80
C VAL A 77 18.91 22.51 13.27
N VAL A 78 19.35 21.28 13.03
CA VAL A 78 18.64 20.07 13.41
C VAL A 78 19.54 19.21 14.28
N ARG A 79 19.03 18.74 15.42
CA ARG A 79 19.72 17.79 16.28
C ARG A 79 19.26 16.38 15.94
N ILE A 80 20.25 15.52 15.70
CA ILE A 80 20.09 14.09 15.50
C ILE A 80 20.37 13.42 16.83
N ILE A 81 19.33 12.84 17.43
CA ILE A 81 19.46 12.03 18.63
C ILE A 81 20.11 10.71 18.20
N GLY A 82 21.26 10.39 18.81
CA GLY A 82 21.90 9.09 18.64
C GLY A 82 21.00 7.98 19.16
N ALA A 83 21.16 6.76 18.65
CA ALA A 83 20.54 5.64 19.34
C ALA A 83 21.12 5.60 20.77
N ASP A 84 20.27 5.61 21.79
CA ASP A 84 20.68 5.07 23.09
C ASP A 84 21.33 3.71 22.81
N ALA A 85 22.39 3.39 23.55
CA ALA A 85 23.04 2.09 23.54
C ALA A 85 22.12 0.99 24.15
N GLY A 86 20.85 0.95 23.73
CA GLY A 86 20.04 -0.25 23.75
C GLY A 86 20.54 -1.13 22.62
N LEU A 87 21.19 -2.23 22.99
CA LEU A 87 21.58 -3.31 22.09
C LEU A 87 20.50 -3.53 21.02
N SER A 88 20.83 -3.20 19.77
CA SER A 88 20.12 -3.70 18.60
C SER A 88 20.43 -5.19 18.53
N THR A 89 19.74 -5.99 19.33
CA THR A 89 19.54 -7.38 18.97
C THR A 89 18.76 -7.37 17.68
N ALA A 90 19.32 -8.02 16.66
CA ALA A 90 18.63 -8.40 15.45
C ALA A 90 17.16 -8.77 15.76
N PRO A 91 16.21 -8.48 14.85
CA PRO A 91 14.84 -8.93 15.04
C PRO A 91 14.89 -10.42 15.40
N PRO A 92 14.17 -10.87 16.44
CA PRO A 92 14.21 -12.28 16.77
C PRO A 92 13.81 -13.02 15.49
N LEU A 93 14.72 -13.86 14.99
CA LEU A 93 14.35 -15.01 14.20
C LEU A 93 13.18 -15.63 14.98
N LEU A 94 11.97 -15.53 14.43
CA LEU A 94 10.82 -16.18 15.00
C LEU A 94 11.24 -17.61 15.25
N ALA A 95 11.36 -17.97 16.54
CA ALA A 95 11.59 -19.34 16.92
C ALA A 95 10.48 -20.18 16.27
N PRO A 96 10.82 -21.33 15.69
CA PRO A 96 9.82 -22.21 15.10
C PRO A 96 8.75 -22.47 16.16
N THR A 97 7.50 -22.15 15.84
CA THR A 97 6.32 -22.61 16.58
C THR A 97 6.50 -24.10 16.87
N PRO A 98 6.24 -24.58 18.10
CA PRO A 98 6.44 -25.98 18.44
C PRO A 98 5.68 -26.83 17.43
N GLU A 99 6.42 -27.67 16.71
CA GLU A 99 5.83 -28.65 15.81
C GLU A 99 4.87 -29.51 16.64
N PRO A 100 3.60 -29.68 16.22
CA PRO A 100 2.83 -30.77 16.76
C PRO A 100 3.54 -32.05 16.33
N SER A 101 4.23 -32.68 17.28
CA SER A 101 4.68 -34.06 17.17
C SER A 101 3.46 -34.95 16.97
N ALA A 102 3.15 -35.19 15.71
CA ALA A 102 2.33 -36.28 15.25
C ALA A 102 3.07 -36.84 14.04
N ASN A 103 3.70 -37.99 14.24
CA ASN A 103 4.37 -38.78 13.23
C ASN A 103 3.32 -39.31 12.22
N VAL A 104 2.86 -38.42 11.36
CA VAL A 104 2.05 -38.70 10.16
C VAL A 104 2.83 -38.06 9.04
N ALA A 105 3.39 -38.86 8.13
CA ALA A 105 4.07 -38.33 6.95
C ALA A 105 3.16 -37.27 6.29
N PRO A 106 3.64 -36.04 6.08
CA PRO A 106 2.80 -35.00 5.50
C PRO A 106 2.31 -35.49 4.13
N ARG A 107 1.01 -35.32 3.88
CA ARG A 107 0.47 -35.56 2.54
C ARG A 107 1.19 -34.60 1.59
N SER A 108 1.93 -35.16 0.64
CA SER A 108 2.71 -34.41 -0.35
C SER A 108 1.95 -34.43 -1.67
N GLU A 109 1.56 -33.25 -2.14
CA GLU A 109 0.99 -33.02 -3.46
C GLU A 109 2.04 -32.38 -4.37
N SER A 110 2.00 -32.66 -5.67
CA SER A 110 2.90 -32.05 -6.65
C SER A 110 2.09 -31.17 -7.61
N LEU A 111 2.56 -29.97 -7.87
CA LEU A 111 1.95 -28.99 -8.75
C LEU A 111 2.96 -28.52 -9.81
N ASP A 112 2.71 -28.90 -11.06
CA ASP A 112 3.49 -28.43 -12.20
C ASP A 112 2.91 -27.13 -12.75
N CYS A 113 3.69 -26.05 -12.68
CA CYS A 113 3.37 -24.73 -13.22
C CYS A 113 4.40 -24.28 -14.26
N ARG A 114 5.22 -25.20 -14.80
CA ARG A 114 6.17 -24.85 -15.88
C ARG A 114 5.43 -24.43 -17.16
N GLY A 115 6.00 -23.48 -17.87
CA GLY A 115 5.37 -22.81 -19.02
C GLY A 115 4.29 -21.80 -18.64
N MET A 116 3.88 -21.72 -17.38
CA MET A 116 2.99 -20.66 -16.90
C MET A 116 3.78 -19.40 -16.57
N GLN A 117 3.10 -18.26 -16.60
CA GLN A 117 3.71 -16.95 -16.34
C GLN A 117 2.86 -16.21 -15.32
N CYS A 118 3.45 -15.29 -14.56
CA CYS A 118 2.72 -14.46 -13.62
C CYS A 118 1.42 -13.90 -14.25
N PRO A 119 0.25 -14.04 -13.59
CA PRO A 119 0.07 -14.52 -12.21
C PRO A 119 -0.29 -16.01 -12.07
N GLN A 120 -0.26 -16.79 -13.16
CA GLN A 120 -0.86 -18.13 -13.22
C GLN A 120 -0.30 -19.15 -12.21
N PRO A 121 1.02 -19.25 -11.94
CA PRO A 121 1.53 -20.20 -10.94
C PRO A 121 0.90 -19.99 -9.56
N ILE A 122 0.83 -18.73 -9.10
CA ILE A 122 0.24 -18.39 -7.80
C ILE A 122 -1.27 -18.58 -7.79
N LEU A 123 -1.98 -18.26 -8.88
CA LEU A 123 -3.41 -18.50 -8.97
C LEU A 123 -3.75 -19.99 -8.95
N THR A 124 -2.93 -20.82 -9.58
CA THR A 124 -3.11 -22.28 -9.62
C THR A 124 -2.79 -22.89 -8.25
N LEU A 125 -1.69 -22.47 -7.62
CA LEU A 125 -1.35 -22.85 -6.25
C LEU A 125 -2.45 -22.43 -5.26
N SER A 126 -2.95 -21.20 -5.35
CA SER A 126 -4.02 -20.68 -4.49
C SER A 126 -5.34 -21.45 -4.65
N ARG A 127 -5.68 -21.87 -5.89
CA ARG A 127 -6.85 -22.73 -6.15
C ARG A 127 -6.68 -24.11 -5.53
N LEU A 128 -5.54 -24.75 -5.75
CA LEU A 128 -5.22 -26.06 -5.18
C LEU A 128 -5.20 -26.02 -3.63
N ALA A 129 -4.54 -25.02 -3.05
CA ALA A 129 -4.46 -24.83 -1.60
C ALA A 129 -5.84 -24.73 -0.93
N LYS A 130 -6.84 -24.18 -1.62
CA LYS A 130 -8.23 -24.09 -1.14
C LYS A 130 -8.98 -25.42 -1.15
N SER A 131 -8.56 -26.39 -1.95
CA SER A 131 -9.18 -27.74 -1.96
C SER A 131 -8.47 -28.72 -1.04
N LEU A 132 -7.27 -28.39 -0.56
CA LEU A 132 -6.45 -29.26 0.28
C LEU A 132 -6.75 -29.07 1.78
N PRO A 133 -6.56 -30.13 2.60
CA PRO A 133 -6.56 -30.01 4.05
C PRO A 133 -5.45 -29.08 4.57
N ALA A 134 -5.64 -28.54 5.78
CA ALA A 134 -4.62 -27.76 6.45
C ALA A 134 -3.41 -28.63 6.79
N GLY A 135 -2.20 -28.09 6.60
CA GLY A 135 -0.95 -28.79 6.85
C GLY A 135 -0.45 -29.64 5.68
N THR A 136 -1.22 -29.78 4.58
CA THR A 136 -0.73 -30.44 3.36
C THR A 136 0.48 -29.71 2.79
N GLU A 137 1.49 -30.47 2.37
CA GLU A 137 2.68 -29.93 1.71
C GLU A 137 2.50 -30.06 0.19
N VAL A 138 2.81 -28.98 -0.53
CA VAL A 138 2.72 -28.91 -1.98
C VAL A 138 4.11 -28.58 -2.53
N GLU A 139 4.68 -29.45 -3.35
CA GLU A 139 5.84 -29.14 -4.19
C GLU A 139 5.35 -28.44 -5.46
N VAL A 140 5.87 -27.25 -5.74
CA VAL A 140 5.49 -26.43 -6.89
C VAL A 140 6.70 -26.23 -7.77
N MET A 141 6.58 -26.58 -9.04
CA MET A 141 7.63 -26.43 -10.05
C MET A 141 7.22 -25.31 -11.02
N ALA A 142 8.05 -24.28 -11.18
CA ALA A 142 7.75 -23.15 -12.06
C ALA A 142 9.02 -22.59 -12.70
N ASP A 143 8.92 -22.13 -13.95
CA ASP A 143 10.00 -21.51 -14.73
C ASP A 143 9.79 -19.99 -14.95
N ASP A 144 8.84 -19.39 -14.23
CA ASP A 144 8.61 -17.94 -14.19
C ASP A 144 9.64 -17.26 -13.28
N ASP A 145 10.31 -16.24 -13.81
CA ASP A 145 11.31 -15.43 -13.09
C ASP A 145 10.74 -14.71 -11.86
N ALA A 146 9.43 -14.41 -11.84
CA ALA A 146 8.77 -13.81 -10.68
C ALA A 146 8.47 -14.81 -9.56
N PHE A 147 8.48 -16.12 -9.87
CA PHE A 147 7.90 -17.13 -8.98
C PHE A 147 8.54 -17.15 -7.60
N GLN A 148 9.87 -17.01 -7.50
CA GLN A 148 10.57 -16.99 -6.22
C GLN A 148 10.06 -15.87 -5.29
N LEU A 149 9.88 -14.66 -5.82
CA LEU A 149 9.39 -13.55 -5.03
C LEU A 149 7.89 -13.67 -4.77
N ASP A 150 7.13 -14.08 -5.78
CA ASP A 150 5.68 -14.18 -5.74
C ASP A 150 5.19 -15.29 -4.79
N VAL A 151 5.84 -16.46 -4.76
CA VAL A 151 5.46 -17.55 -3.85
C VAL A 151 5.74 -17.19 -2.40
N ALA A 152 6.85 -16.52 -2.13
CA ALA A 152 7.17 -16.01 -0.80
C ALA A 152 6.15 -14.95 -0.36
N SER A 153 5.78 -14.04 -1.25
CA SER A 153 4.80 -12.99 -1.00
C SER A 153 3.38 -13.55 -0.79
N TRP A 154 3.00 -14.56 -1.58
CA TRP A 154 1.75 -15.28 -1.41
C TRP A 154 1.69 -16.02 -0.08
N CYS A 155 2.77 -16.67 0.35
CA CYS A 155 2.83 -17.34 1.66
C CYS A 155 2.59 -16.34 2.81
N ARG A 156 3.28 -15.19 2.78
CA ARG A 156 3.13 -14.12 3.81
C ARG A 156 1.70 -13.59 3.90
N THR A 157 0.99 -13.48 2.79
CA THR A 157 -0.38 -12.91 2.75
C THR A 157 -1.48 -13.95 2.98
N SER A 158 -1.29 -15.19 2.51
CA SER A 158 -2.29 -16.26 2.66
C SER A 158 -2.23 -16.96 4.02
N GLY A 159 -1.12 -16.80 4.77
CA GLY A 159 -0.82 -17.56 5.98
C GLY A 159 -0.20 -18.94 5.71
N ALA A 160 0.06 -19.30 4.45
CA ALA A 160 0.82 -20.50 4.10
C ALA A 160 2.29 -20.35 4.51
N THR A 161 2.99 -21.47 4.70
CA THR A 161 4.40 -21.47 5.09
C THR A 161 5.26 -21.94 3.93
N LEU A 162 6.19 -21.11 3.45
CA LEU A 162 7.21 -21.52 2.50
C LEU A 162 8.28 -22.33 3.27
N LEU A 163 8.38 -23.62 2.98
CA LEU A 163 9.32 -24.54 3.66
C LEU A 163 10.71 -24.50 3.03
N SER A 164 10.77 -24.51 1.70
CA SER A 164 12.02 -24.38 0.95
C SER A 164 11.76 -23.85 -0.45
N ILE A 165 12.75 -23.20 -1.04
CA ILE A 165 12.78 -22.90 -2.46
C ILE A 165 14.19 -23.12 -3.00
N GLU A 166 14.29 -23.87 -4.08
CA GLU A 166 15.54 -24.21 -4.75
C GLU A 166 15.46 -23.83 -6.21
N ARG A 167 16.57 -23.32 -6.77
CA ARG A 167 16.70 -23.12 -8.20
C ARG A 167 17.43 -24.31 -8.82
N ARG A 168 16.78 -24.98 -9.78
CA ARG A 168 17.31 -26.11 -10.54
C ARG A 168 17.40 -25.71 -12.01
N GLY A 169 18.54 -25.17 -12.42
CA GLY A 169 18.73 -24.64 -13.77
C GLY A 169 17.83 -23.42 -14.03
N ALA A 170 16.89 -23.56 -14.97
CA ALA A 170 15.91 -22.53 -15.32
C ALA A 170 14.62 -22.59 -14.47
N GLU A 171 14.46 -23.62 -13.64
CA GLU A 171 13.24 -23.89 -12.90
C GLU A 171 13.42 -23.62 -11.40
N PHE A 172 12.33 -23.29 -10.72
CA PHE A 172 12.22 -23.16 -9.28
C PHE A 172 11.36 -24.28 -8.72
N HIS A 173 11.85 -24.92 -7.66
CA HIS A 173 11.11 -25.91 -6.88
C HIS A 173 10.84 -25.34 -5.50
N ALA A 174 9.59 -25.02 -5.21
CA ALA A 174 9.16 -24.51 -3.90
C ALA A 174 8.33 -25.57 -3.17
N ARG A 175 8.64 -25.81 -1.89
CA ARG A 175 7.78 -26.61 -1.01
C ARG A 175 7.00 -25.67 -0.11
N VAL A 176 5.68 -25.79 -0.14
CA VAL A 176 4.78 -24.89 0.59
C VAL A 176 3.80 -25.71 1.42
N ARG A 177 3.67 -25.37 2.70
CA ARG A 177 2.65 -25.93 3.59
C ARG A 177 1.43 -25.04 3.60
N VAL A 178 0.28 -25.56 3.18
CA VAL A 178 -0.96 -24.79 3.04
C VAL A 178 -1.77 -24.76 4.33
N VAL A 179 -2.50 -23.67 4.56
CA VAL A 179 -3.37 -23.48 5.74
C VAL A 179 -4.72 -24.20 5.61
N GLY A 180 -4.97 -24.82 4.45
CA GLY A 180 -6.15 -25.61 4.11
C GLY A 180 -7.44 -24.81 3.96
N ALA A 181 -8.48 -25.46 3.44
CA ALA A 181 -9.83 -24.93 3.52
C ALA A 181 -10.21 -24.76 5.00
N ARG A 182 -10.53 -23.54 5.45
CA ARG A 182 -11.33 -23.38 6.67
C ARG A 182 -12.56 -24.27 6.47
N ARG A 183 -12.71 -25.33 7.28
CA ARG A 183 -14.03 -25.92 7.47
C ARG A 183 -14.90 -24.74 7.89
N ARG A 184 -15.88 -24.36 7.06
CA ARG A 184 -16.99 -23.58 7.56
C ARG A 184 -17.54 -24.44 8.68
N GLY A 185 -17.23 -24.08 9.93
CA GLY A 185 -18.01 -24.56 11.04
C GLY A 185 -19.43 -24.18 10.68
N THR A 186 -20.26 -25.17 10.42
CA THR A 186 -21.69 -25.02 10.65
C THR A 186 -21.77 -24.34 12.01
N PRO A 187 -22.48 -23.20 12.16
CA PRO A 187 -22.74 -22.73 13.50
C PRO A 187 -23.39 -23.92 14.20
N ALA A 188 -22.77 -24.40 15.28
CA ALA A 188 -23.41 -25.35 16.14
C ALA A 188 -24.75 -24.68 16.49
N MET A 189 -25.84 -25.19 15.91
CA MET A 189 -27.17 -24.85 16.35
C MET A 189 -27.14 -25.17 17.83
N ALA A 190 -27.04 -24.13 18.66
CA ALA A 190 -27.35 -24.21 20.06
C ALA A 190 -28.74 -24.86 20.09
N THR A 191 -28.78 -26.10 20.53
CA THR A 191 -30.03 -26.81 20.74
C THR A 191 -30.79 -25.96 21.75
N PRO A 192 -31.97 -25.40 21.40
CA PRO A 192 -32.74 -24.67 22.38
C PRO A 192 -33.16 -25.69 23.44
N GLN A 193 -32.67 -25.49 24.66
CA GLN A 193 -33.17 -26.19 25.84
C GLN A 193 -34.61 -25.70 26.04
N ILE A 194 -35.57 -26.48 25.56
CA ILE A 194 -36.98 -26.27 25.85
C ILE A 194 -37.20 -26.80 27.27
N VAL A 195 -37.40 -25.86 28.19
CA VAL A 195 -37.98 -26.11 29.51
C VAL A 195 -39.38 -26.66 29.26
N THR A 196 -39.65 -27.89 29.71
CA THR A 196 -40.97 -28.51 29.64
C THR A 196 -41.70 -28.25 30.95
N ASP A 197 -42.84 -27.56 30.88
CA ASP A 197 -43.90 -27.65 31.88
C ASP A 197 -44.96 -28.65 31.38
N PRO A 198 -45.51 -29.51 32.25
CA PRO A 198 -46.51 -30.51 31.87
C PRO A 198 -47.92 -29.92 31.98
N GLY A 199 -48.74 -30.08 30.94
CA GLY A 199 -50.16 -29.73 31.04
C GLY A 199 -50.98 -29.96 29.78
N SER A 200 -51.76 -31.06 29.80
CA SER A 200 -53.05 -31.28 29.11
C SER A 200 -53.13 -31.20 27.57
N ALA A 201 -53.34 -32.35 26.91
CA ALA A 201 -54.63 -32.80 26.33
C ALA A 201 -54.79 -32.36 24.85
N SER A 202 -54.44 -33.25 23.89
CA SER A 202 -55.32 -34.20 23.19
C SER A 202 -56.25 -33.59 22.13
N LEU A 203 -56.06 -33.95 20.86
CA LEU A 203 -57.03 -34.61 19.94
C LEU A 203 -56.65 -34.42 18.46
N SER A 204 -56.29 -35.55 17.83
CA SER A 204 -56.66 -36.05 16.48
C SER A 204 -57.32 -35.11 15.46
N SER A 205 -56.83 -35.10 14.20
CA SER A 205 -57.37 -35.92 13.09
C SER A 205 -56.92 -35.46 11.68
N SER A 206 -56.32 -36.42 10.95
CA SER A 206 -56.38 -36.79 9.52
C SER A 206 -56.81 -35.85 8.36
N SER A 207 -56.07 -36.05 7.25
CA SER A 207 -56.40 -35.95 5.79
C SER A 207 -56.60 -34.54 5.22
N SER A 208 -56.18 -34.17 3.99
CA SER A 208 -55.91 -34.91 2.75
C SER A 208 -55.01 -34.10 1.79
N LEU A 209 -54.38 -34.79 0.83
CA LEU A 209 -53.62 -34.23 -0.28
C LEU A 209 -54.47 -33.38 -1.23
N SER A 210 -53.93 -32.24 -1.66
CA SER A 210 -53.94 -31.82 -3.07
C SER A 210 -53.08 -30.56 -3.31
N SER A 211 -52.01 -30.78 -4.07
CA SER A 211 -51.54 -30.00 -5.22
C SER A 211 -51.44 -28.46 -5.16
N SER A 212 -50.23 -28.02 -5.51
CA SER A 212 -49.86 -26.78 -6.22
C SER A 212 -49.19 -25.69 -5.37
N SER A 213 -47.90 -25.53 -5.63
CA SER A 213 -47.15 -24.27 -5.62
C SER A 213 -47.23 -23.40 -4.36
N SER A 214 -46.21 -23.50 -3.51
CA SER A 214 -45.70 -22.33 -2.80
C SER A 214 -44.17 -22.41 -2.69
N LEU A 215 -43.52 -21.52 -3.45
CA LEU A 215 -42.18 -21.05 -3.13
C LEU A 215 -42.25 -20.49 -1.70
N SER A 216 -41.56 -21.12 -0.77
CA SER A 216 -41.42 -20.63 0.59
C SER A 216 -40.66 -19.31 0.56
N SER A 217 -41.41 -18.24 0.84
CA SER A 217 -40.94 -16.89 1.13
C SER A 217 -39.71 -16.90 2.04
N SER A 218 -38.55 -16.58 1.46
CA SER A 218 -37.50 -15.88 2.21
C SER A 218 -37.73 -14.39 1.97
N SER A 219 -38.41 -13.80 2.95
CA SER A 219 -38.76 -12.37 3.11
C SER A 219 -37.83 -11.40 2.36
N LEU A 220 -38.29 -10.88 1.23
CA LEU A 220 -37.82 -9.60 0.69
C LEU A 220 -38.20 -8.52 1.71
N ARG A 221 -37.26 -8.09 2.56
CA ARG A 221 -37.41 -6.80 3.25
C ARG A 221 -37.27 -5.72 2.18
N MET A 222 -38.40 -5.21 1.68
CA MET A 222 -38.40 -3.95 0.94
C MET A 222 -37.81 -2.88 1.88
N THR A 223 -36.58 -2.44 1.61
CA THR A 223 -35.99 -1.29 2.29
C THR A 223 -36.73 -0.05 1.79
N SER A 224 -37.65 0.48 2.59
CA SER A 224 -38.39 1.69 2.27
C SER A 224 -37.41 2.86 2.11
N LEU A 225 -37.36 3.44 0.91
CA LEU A 225 -36.57 4.63 0.63
C LEU A 225 -37.27 5.86 1.24
N LEU A 226 -36.61 6.52 2.19
CA LEU A 226 -37.07 7.79 2.75
C LEU A 226 -36.45 8.94 1.96
N GLU A 227 -37.21 9.97 1.62
CA GLU A 227 -36.68 11.17 0.95
C GLU A 227 -36.74 12.38 1.90
N LEU A 228 -35.63 13.08 2.07
CA LEU A 228 -35.51 14.29 2.88
C LEU A 228 -35.06 15.45 1.99
N ARG A 229 -35.89 16.51 1.91
CA ARG A 229 -35.54 17.77 1.25
C ARG A 229 -35.09 18.81 2.26
N LEU A 230 -33.89 19.35 2.04
CA LEU A 230 -33.26 20.36 2.88
C LEU A 230 -33.33 21.71 2.18
N ASP A 231 -34.50 22.35 2.31
CA ASP A 231 -34.75 23.70 1.82
C ASP A 231 -34.40 24.76 2.90
N GLY A 232 -34.04 25.97 2.49
CA GLY A 232 -33.77 27.11 3.39
C GLY A 232 -32.28 27.36 3.71
N PRO A 233 -31.94 28.22 4.70
CA PRO A 233 -30.55 28.53 5.03
C PRO A 233 -29.81 27.32 5.64
N PRO A 234 -28.49 27.18 5.42
CA PRO A 234 -27.71 25.98 5.82
C PRO A 234 -27.64 25.74 7.33
N SER A 235 -27.91 26.76 8.16
CA SER A 235 -27.97 26.62 9.61
C SER A 235 -29.14 25.73 10.02
N GLY A 236 -28.86 24.46 10.32
CA GLY A 236 -29.82 23.50 10.90
C GLY A 236 -30.08 22.25 10.06
N TRP A 237 -29.49 22.14 8.86
CA TRP A 237 -29.63 20.95 8.01
C TRP A 237 -29.16 19.66 8.67
N MET A 238 -28.01 19.72 9.35
CA MET A 238 -27.46 18.55 10.04
C MET A 238 -28.33 18.09 11.22
N ALA A 239 -28.98 19.03 11.93
CA ALA A 239 -29.91 18.69 12.99
C ALA A 239 -31.17 17.97 12.48
N ARG A 240 -31.66 18.35 11.30
CA ARG A 240 -32.78 17.66 10.62
C ARG A 240 -32.37 16.26 10.14
N LEU A 241 -31.15 16.11 9.63
CA LEU A 241 -30.57 14.80 9.28
C LEU A 241 -30.47 13.88 10.51
N ASP A 242 -29.99 14.42 11.64
CA ASP A 242 -29.94 13.68 12.91
C ASP A 242 -31.32 13.24 13.40
N GLU A 243 -32.32 14.09 13.27
CA GLU A 243 -33.69 13.79 13.68
C GLU A 243 -34.29 12.64 12.85
N VAL A 244 -34.13 12.71 11.52
CA VAL A 244 -34.59 11.66 10.61
C VAL A 244 -33.84 10.35 10.85
N ALA A 245 -32.53 10.42 11.08
CA ALA A 245 -31.72 9.24 11.37
C ALA A 245 -32.12 8.55 12.68
N ARG A 246 -32.42 9.32 13.73
CA ARG A 246 -32.91 8.79 15.02
C ARG A 246 -34.28 8.10 14.91
N GLY A 247 -35.13 8.57 14.00
CA GLY A 247 -36.46 8.00 13.76
C GLY A 247 -36.49 6.80 12.79
N SER A 248 -35.36 6.45 12.18
CA SER A 248 -35.28 5.44 11.12
C SER A 248 -34.72 4.10 11.61
N GLN A 249 -35.04 3.01 10.90
CA GLN A 249 -34.53 1.67 11.25
C GLN A 249 -33.14 1.41 10.63
N ALA A 250 -32.35 0.53 11.26
CA ALA A 250 -31.08 0.07 10.70
C ALA A 250 -31.29 -0.65 9.35
N GLY A 251 -30.48 -0.28 8.36
CA GLY A 251 -30.56 -0.74 6.97
C GLY A 251 -31.54 0.05 6.10
N GLN A 252 -32.21 1.07 6.65
CA GLN A 252 -33.11 1.93 5.86
C GLN A 252 -32.32 2.86 4.96
N ARG A 253 -32.80 3.05 3.72
CA ARG A 253 -32.19 3.96 2.76
C ARG A 253 -32.80 5.35 2.87
N LEU A 254 -31.95 6.37 2.94
CA LEU A 254 -32.32 7.77 2.98
C LEU A 254 -31.74 8.49 1.77
N ARG A 255 -32.60 9.14 0.99
CA ARG A 255 -32.20 10.05 -0.08
C ARG A 255 -32.35 11.49 0.39
N VAL A 256 -31.26 12.23 0.40
CA VAL A 256 -31.19 13.64 0.80
C VAL A 256 -31.07 14.49 -0.45
N LEU A 257 -31.95 15.47 -0.62
CA LEU A 257 -31.96 16.41 -1.72
C LEU A 257 -31.79 17.84 -1.19
N ALA A 258 -30.85 18.60 -1.73
CA ALA A 258 -30.63 19.99 -1.35
C ALA A 258 -30.09 20.83 -2.51
N ASP A 259 -30.54 22.08 -2.65
CA ASP A 259 -30.16 22.94 -3.77
C ASP A 259 -28.80 23.65 -3.58
N ASN A 260 -28.01 23.28 -2.57
CA ASN A 260 -26.71 23.88 -2.26
C ASN A 260 -25.55 22.88 -2.43
N PRO A 261 -24.59 23.13 -3.35
CA PRO A 261 -23.47 22.23 -3.61
C PRO A 261 -22.48 22.07 -2.44
N GLU A 262 -22.43 23.03 -1.50
CA GLU A 262 -21.51 22.99 -0.35
C GLU A 262 -21.91 21.92 0.68
N LEU A 263 -23.17 21.49 0.70
CA LEU A 263 -23.70 20.48 1.62
C LEU A 263 -23.08 19.09 1.41
N SER A 264 -22.55 18.82 0.22
CA SER A 264 -21.91 17.56 -0.13
C SER A 264 -20.81 17.15 0.87
N ARG A 265 -20.00 18.11 1.34
CA ARG A 265 -18.92 17.86 2.30
C ARG A 265 -19.46 17.56 3.70
N GLU A 266 -20.49 18.26 4.13
CA GLU A 266 -21.11 18.09 5.45
C GLU A 266 -21.80 16.73 5.59
N ILE A 267 -22.51 16.27 4.54
CA ILE A 267 -23.14 14.94 4.52
C ILE A 267 -22.07 13.83 4.63
N VAL A 268 -20.96 13.96 3.91
CA VAL A 268 -19.85 12.98 3.99
C VAL A 268 -19.27 12.92 5.39
N GLN A 269 -18.98 14.08 6.00
CA GLN A 269 -18.44 14.16 7.36
C GLN A 269 -19.40 13.59 8.39
N TRP A 270 -20.69 13.86 8.23
CA TRP A 270 -21.72 13.36 9.14
C TRP A 270 -21.90 11.85 9.05
N CYS A 271 -21.88 11.27 7.85
CA CYS A 271 -21.93 9.81 7.68
C CYS A 271 -20.75 9.14 8.37
N ALA A 272 -19.54 9.72 8.23
CA ALA A 272 -18.35 9.22 8.91
C ALA A 272 -18.45 9.33 10.44
N ALA A 273 -18.97 10.45 10.96
CA ALA A 273 -19.13 10.66 12.40
C ALA A 273 -20.17 9.73 13.05
N HIS A 274 -21.24 9.38 12.32
CA HIS A 274 -22.36 8.58 12.83
C HIS A 274 -22.33 7.12 12.37
N GLY A 275 -21.36 6.73 11.54
CA GLY A 275 -21.16 5.35 11.08
C GLY A 275 -22.14 4.90 9.99
N HIS A 276 -22.79 5.83 9.30
CA HIS A 276 -23.70 5.55 8.19
C HIS A 276 -22.94 5.34 6.88
N ALA A 277 -23.49 4.56 5.95
CA ALA A 277 -22.85 4.33 4.65
C ALA A 277 -23.40 5.26 3.59
N LEU A 278 -22.52 6.06 2.96
CA LEU A 278 -22.84 6.84 1.78
C LEU A 278 -22.80 5.94 0.54
N LEU A 279 -23.96 5.71 -0.09
CA LEU A 279 -24.11 4.84 -1.26
C LEU A 279 -23.89 5.60 -2.57
N GLY A 280 -24.24 6.88 -2.62
CA GLY A 280 -24.07 7.73 -3.81
C GLY A 280 -24.20 9.20 -3.48
N LEU A 281 -23.52 10.05 -4.24
CA LEU A 281 -23.55 11.50 -4.12
C LEU A 281 -23.45 12.12 -5.51
N ASP A 282 -24.52 12.76 -5.99
CA ASP A 282 -24.50 13.55 -7.23
C ASP A 282 -24.50 15.04 -6.89
N THR A 283 -23.56 15.76 -7.48
CA THR A 283 -23.35 17.20 -7.30
C THR A 283 -23.44 17.98 -8.61
N ARG A 284 -23.86 17.35 -9.72
CA ARG A 284 -23.99 17.99 -11.05
C ARG A 284 -25.32 18.77 -11.22
N GLY A 285 -26.06 18.93 -10.13
CA GLY A 285 -27.34 19.64 -9.98
C GLY A 285 -27.61 19.85 -8.48
N PRO A 286 -28.88 19.96 -8.01
CA PRO A 286 -29.15 19.92 -6.58
C PRO A 286 -28.56 18.64 -5.98
N VAL A 287 -27.85 18.79 -4.87
CA VAL A 287 -27.13 17.71 -4.18
C VAL A 287 -28.11 16.59 -3.87
N ALA A 288 -27.85 15.42 -4.45
CA ALA A 288 -28.60 14.21 -4.18
C ALA A 288 -27.67 13.18 -3.54
N ALA A 289 -27.82 12.95 -2.24
CA ALA A 289 -27.07 11.93 -1.51
C ALA A 289 -27.97 10.74 -1.19
N GLU A 290 -27.52 9.53 -1.49
CA GLU A 290 -28.17 8.29 -1.04
C GLU A 290 -27.34 7.64 0.05
N LEU A 291 -27.98 7.37 1.19
CA LEU A 291 -27.37 6.89 2.43
C LEU A 291 -28.06 5.60 2.87
N GLU A 292 -27.32 4.69 3.48
CA GLU A 292 -27.84 3.58 4.27
C GLU A 292 -27.60 3.88 5.75
N LEU A 293 -28.69 4.05 6.50
CA LEU A 293 -28.64 4.32 7.93
C LEU A 293 -28.27 3.03 8.66
N ARG A 294 -27.22 3.10 9.46
CA ARG A 294 -26.70 1.97 10.27
C ARG A 294 -26.86 2.28 11.74
N GLU A 295 -27.09 1.25 12.55
CA GLU A 295 -27.05 1.39 14.00
C GLU A 295 -25.67 1.89 14.44
N PRO A 296 -25.60 2.92 15.30
CA PRO A 296 -24.33 3.39 15.82
C PRO A 296 -23.68 2.28 16.66
N PRO A 297 -22.35 2.10 16.60
CA PRO A 297 -21.67 1.08 17.38
C PRO A 297 -21.90 1.31 18.88
N PRO A 298 -22.00 0.24 19.71
CA PRO A 298 -22.27 0.39 21.13
C PRO A 298 -21.18 1.23 21.80
N ARG A 299 -21.60 2.31 22.47
CA ARG A 299 -20.70 3.19 23.25
C ARG A 299 -20.15 2.41 24.44
N VAL A 300 -18.83 2.24 24.49
CA VAL A 300 -18.12 1.82 25.71
C VAL A 300 -18.19 2.99 26.69
N VAL A 301 -18.96 2.82 27.77
CA VAL A 301 -19.03 3.81 28.86
C VAL A 301 -17.85 3.57 29.79
N THR A 302 -16.89 4.48 29.81
CA THR A 302 -15.87 4.58 30.87
C THR A 302 -16.45 5.34 32.06
N PRO A 303 -16.28 4.86 33.30
CA PRO A 303 -16.73 5.60 34.50
C PRO A 303 -15.89 6.87 34.73
N PRO A 304 -16.40 7.86 35.48
CA PRO A 304 -15.76 9.16 35.63
C PRO A 304 -14.43 9.04 36.38
N SER A 305 -13.37 9.50 35.71
CA SER A 305 -11.99 9.52 36.19
C SER A 305 -11.84 10.45 37.39
N THR A 306 -11.51 9.88 38.55
CA THR A 306 -10.91 10.63 39.66
C THR A 306 -9.47 10.97 39.25
N ALA A 307 -9.12 12.25 39.34
CA ALA A 307 -7.84 12.80 38.94
C ALA A 307 -6.65 12.00 39.49
N LEU A 308 -5.75 11.54 38.62
CA LEU A 308 -4.37 11.19 38.97
C LEU A 308 -3.48 11.10 37.71
N ALA A 309 -2.42 11.89 37.78
CA ALA A 309 -1.16 11.85 37.03
C ALA A 309 -1.24 11.88 35.49
N VAL A 310 -0.63 12.93 34.93
CA VAL A 310 -0.08 12.92 33.56
C VAL A 310 0.84 11.71 33.43
N ARG A 311 0.33 10.60 32.89
CA ARG A 311 1.19 9.59 32.27
C ARG A 311 1.69 10.19 30.98
N GLU A 312 3.01 10.28 30.85
CA GLU A 312 3.66 10.49 29.57
C GLU A 312 3.01 9.61 28.50
N PRO A 313 2.87 10.11 27.26
CA PRO A 313 2.26 9.34 26.20
C PRO A 313 3.07 8.07 26.03
N ALA A 314 2.48 6.94 26.44
CA ALA A 314 3.01 5.63 26.18
C ALA A 314 3.23 5.55 24.67
N ALA A 315 4.49 5.40 24.28
CA ALA A 315 4.90 5.25 22.90
C ALA A 315 3.99 4.19 22.25
N VAL A 316 3.16 4.64 21.31
CA VAL A 316 2.44 3.73 20.42
C VAL A 316 3.52 2.98 19.67
N ALA A 317 3.75 1.72 20.05
CA ALA A 317 4.63 0.83 19.32
C ALA A 317 4.03 0.70 17.91
N SER A 318 4.63 1.41 16.95
CA SER A 318 4.28 1.31 15.54
C SER A 318 4.44 -0.15 15.12
N SER A 319 3.42 -0.73 14.48
CA SER A 319 3.59 -2.05 13.87
C SER A 319 4.79 -1.99 12.90
N PRO A 320 5.58 -3.06 12.78
CA PRO A 320 6.77 -3.09 11.93
C PRO A 320 6.48 -2.83 10.43
N HIS A 321 5.20 -2.79 10.03
CA HIS A 321 4.74 -2.57 8.66
C HIS A 321 4.22 -1.14 8.38
N ALA A 322 3.95 -0.31 9.39
CA ALA A 322 3.36 1.02 9.17
C ALA A 322 4.31 2.03 8.47
N ASN A 323 5.60 1.72 8.35
CA ASN A 323 6.62 2.63 7.82
C ASN A 323 7.00 2.36 6.35
N ARG A 324 6.23 1.55 5.61
CA ARG A 324 6.46 1.26 4.19
C ARG A 324 5.64 2.16 3.26
N CYS A 325 6.23 2.53 2.13
CA CYS A 325 5.63 3.29 1.04
C CYS A 325 5.72 2.47 -0.25
N THR A 326 4.59 2.20 -0.90
CA THR A 326 4.54 1.43 -2.16
C THR A 326 4.05 2.30 -3.31
N LEU A 327 4.77 2.30 -4.43
CA LEU A 327 4.42 3.02 -5.65
C LEU A 327 4.22 2.03 -6.80
N LEU A 328 3.06 2.10 -7.45
CA LEU A 328 2.80 1.44 -8.72
C LEU A 328 3.10 2.41 -9.86
N VAL A 329 4.15 2.15 -10.64
CA VAL A 329 4.57 3.01 -11.75
C VAL A 329 4.07 2.41 -13.06
N LEU A 330 3.01 3.00 -13.62
CA LEU A 330 2.31 2.53 -14.80
C LEU A 330 2.57 3.43 -16.02
N HIS A 331 2.57 4.75 -15.83
CA HIS A 331 2.79 5.71 -16.91
C HIS A 331 4.28 5.87 -17.24
N ASN A 332 4.57 6.40 -18.44
CA ASN A 332 5.93 6.56 -18.95
C ASN A 332 6.20 7.98 -19.48
N ASP A 333 5.29 8.90 -19.17
CA ASP A 333 5.44 10.32 -19.45
C ASP A 333 6.48 10.91 -18.49
N GLN A 334 7.34 11.79 -19.00
CA GLN A 334 8.46 12.33 -18.25
C GLN A 334 7.99 13.02 -16.96
N GLU A 335 6.89 13.76 -16.97
CA GLU A 335 6.32 14.43 -15.80
C GLU A 335 5.78 13.44 -14.74
N ALA A 336 5.15 12.34 -15.16
CA ALA A 336 4.61 11.33 -14.25
C ALA A 336 5.75 10.55 -13.58
N LEU A 337 6.78 10.20 -14.35
CA LEU A 337 7.97 9.51 -13.85
C LEU A 337 8.81 10.40 -12.91
N LEU A 338 8.92 11.70 -13.22
CA LEU A 338 9.54 12.68 -12.32
C LEU A 338 8.78 12.75 -10.99
N ALA A 339 7.45 12.87 -11.03
CA ALA A 339 6.62 12.89 -9.82
C ALA A 339 6.77 11.60 -9.00
N ALA A 340 6.76 10.43 -9.65
CA ALA A 340 6.94 9.14 -8.98
C ALA A 340 8.27 9.06 -8.23
N LEU A 341 9.38 9.43 -8.87
CA LEU A 341 10.71 9.38 -8.24
C LEU A 341 10.90 10.46 -7.18
N LEU A 342 10.36 11.67 -7.38
CA LEU A 342 10.39 12.73 -6.36
C LEU A 342 9.71 12.26 -5.08
N VAL A 343 8.52 11.65 -5.19
CA VAL A 343 7.80 11.08 -4.05
C VAL A 343 8.55 9.90 -3.45
N ALA A 344 9.11 9.01 -4.27
CA ALA A 344 9.89 7.87 -3.79
C ALA A 344 11.11 8.30 -2.98
N VAL A 345 11.93 9.21 -3.53
CA VAL A 345 13.13 9.73 -2.89
C VAL A 345 12.79 10.56 -1.65
N GLY A 346 11.74 11.39 -1.70
CA GLY A 346 11.25 12.11 -0.52
C GLY A 346 10.81 11.17 0.60
N ALA A 347 10.05 10.12 0.27
CA ALA A 347 9.63 9.11 1.23
C ALA A 347 10.82 8.34 1.84
N ALA A 348 11.81 7.97 1.01
CA ALA A 348 13.02 7.30 1.48
C ALA A 348 13.87 8.22 2.38
N ALA A 349 13.99 9.49 2.04
CA ALA A 349 14.68 10.48 2.86
C ALA A 349 14.02 10.64 4.23
N GLN A 350 12.69 10.53 4.30
CA GLN A 350 11.91 10.48 5.55
C GLN A 350 12.04 9.16 6.34
N GLY A 351 12.89 8.23 5.88
CA GLY A 351 13.16 6.97 6.56
C GLY A 351 12.10 5.89 6.32
N ARG A 352 11.28 6.02 5.28
CA ARG A 352 10.33 4.97 4.88
C ARG A 352 11.03 3.90 4.04
N GLU A 353 10.64 2.65 4.22
CA GLU A 353 10.99 1.59 3.27
C GLU A 353 10.17 1.82 2.00
N VAL A 354 10.82 2.13 0.87
CA VAL A 354 10.13 2.45 -0.38
C VAL A 354 10.25 1.30 -1.36
N PHE A 355 9.11 0.93 -1.93
CA PHE A 355 8.98 -0.12 -2.93
C PHE A 355 8.35 0.46 -4.20
N MET A 356 9.03 0.33 -5.33
CA MET A 356 8.53 0.82 -6.63
C MET A 356 8.32 -0.37 -7.57
N PHE A 357 7.07 -0.60 -7.96
CA PHE A 357 6.69 -1.65 -8.89
C PHE A 357 6.46 -1.06 -10.28
N PHE A 358 7.37 -1.37 -11.21
CA PHE A 358 7.34 -0.87 -12.58
C PHE A 358 6.59 -1.87 -13.47
N THR A 359 5.47 -1.43 -14.02
CA THR A 359 4.60 -2.24 -14.87
C THR A 359 4.17 -1.47 -16.12
N PHE A 360 3.75 -2.19 -17.16
CA PHE A 360 3.38 -1.62 -18.46
C PHE A 360 4.42 -0.60 -18.94
N TRP A 361 3.99 0.61 -19.29
CA TRP A 361 4.85 1.61 -19.90
C TRP A 361 5.95 2.07 -18.95
N GLY A 362 5.68 2.19 -17.65
CA GLY A 362 6.64 2.61 -16.63
C GLY A 362 7.89 1.72 -16.55
N LEU A 363 7.79 0.46 -16.99
CA LEU A 363 8.94 -0.45 -17.11
C LEU A 363 10.03 0.08 -18.07
N ASN A 364 9.66 0.90 -19.06
CA ASN A 364 10.62 1.46 -20.02
C ASN A 364 11.63 2.40 -19.37
N LEU A 365 11.31 2.98 -18.21
CA LEU A 365 12.24 3.79 -17.42
C LEU A 365 13.47 3.00 -16.98
N LEU A 366 13.32 1.70 -16.71
CA LEU A 366 14.39 0.84 -16.23
C LEU A 366 15.35 0.36 -17.34
N ARG A 367 14.99 0.58 -18.61
CA ARG A 367 15.78 0.13 -19.77
C ARG A 367 17.13 0.85 -19.85
N GLY A 368 18.15 0.11 -20.26
CA GLY A 368 19.49 0.64 -20.55
C GLY A 368 19.60 1.16 -21.98
N ASP A 369 20.56 2.06 -22.20
CA ASP A 369 20.93 2.53 -23.54
C ASP A 369 21.58 1.39 -24.36
N THR A 370 22.33 0.53 -23.68
CA THR A 370 23.00 -0.66 -24.24
C THR A 370 22.48 -1.94 -23.59
N PRO A 371 22.58 -3.09 -24.29
CA PRO A 371 22.23 -4.37 -23.70
C PRO A 371 23.13 -4.74 -22.52
N ASN A 372 22.53 -5.22 -21.44
CA ASN A 372 23.23 -5.82 -20.32
C ASN A 372 23.85 -7.17 -20.75
N GLU A 373 25.18 -7.21 -20.85
CA GLU A 373 25.93 -8.39 -21.28
C GLU A 373 25.88 -9.54 -20.28
N ASN A 374 25.65 -9.23 -19.00
CA ASN A 374 25.60 -10.22 -17.92
C ASN A 374 24.30 -11.03 -17.88
N ALA A 375 23.24 -10.56 -18.55
CA ALA A 375 21.96 -11.26 -18.61
C ALA A 375 21.92 -12.21 -19.82
N PRO A 376 21.39 -13.44 -19.73
CA PRO A 376 21.35 -14.38 -20.86
C PRO A 376 20.44 -13.91 -21.99
N HIS A 377 20.68 -14.36 -23.21
CA HIS A 377 19.79 -14.10 -24.34
C HIS A 377 18.45 -14.82 -24.15
N GLN A 378 17.37 -14.05 -24.22
CA GLN A 378 16.01 -14.57 -24.16
C GLN A 378 15.34 -14.44 -25.53
N LYS A 379 14.56 -15.47 -25.89
CA LYS A 379 13.80 -15.46 -27.16
C LYS A 379 12.65 -14.47 -27.04
N VAL A 380 12.51 -13.61 -28.05
CA VAL A 380 11.37 -12.69 -28.20
C VAL A 380 10.75 -12.88 -29.58
N SER A 381 9.42 -12.80 -29.63
CA SER A 381 8.65 -12.85 -30.87
C SER A 381 8.96 -11.64 -31.76
N TRP A 382 8.66 -11.74 -33.05
CA TRP A 382 8.81 -10.65 -34.00
C TRP A 382 7.97 -9.42 -33.61
N MET A 383 6.72 -9.63 -33.16
CA MET A 383 5.83 -8.54 -32.70
C MET A 383 6.39 -7.84 -31.47
N GLN A 384 6.89 -8.63 -30.52
CA GLN A 384 7.57 -8.14 -29.30
C GLN A 384 8.80 -7.31 -29.64
N ARG A 385 9.60 -7.76 -30.61
CA ARG A 385 10.79 -7.02 -31.06
C ARG A 385 10.42 -5.68 -31.70
N MET A 386 9.37 -5.65 -32.52
CA MET A 386 8.83 -4.43 -33.12
C MET A 386 8.30 -3.47 -32.04
N LEU A 387 7.44 -3.95 -31.14
CA LEU A 387 6.89 -3.16 -30.04
C LEU A 387 8.01 -2.57 -29.18
N LYS A 388 8.99 -3.39 -28.76
CA LYS A 388 10.18 -2.98 -28.01
C LYS A 388 10.98 -1.87 -28.68
N TRP A 389 11.06 -1.89 -30.00
CA TRP A 389 11.80 -0.89 -30.77
C TRP A 389 11.07 0.46 -30.82
N MET A 390 9.73 0.45 -30.86
CA MET A 390 8.92 1.67 -30.86
C MET A 390 8.85 2.39 -29.51
N MET A 391 9.09 1.67 -28.40
CA MET A 391 8.98 2.23 -27.06
C MET A 391 10.25 2.97 -26.60
N PRO A 392 10.11 4.01 -25.74
CA PRO A 392 11.25 4.73 -25.18
C PRO A 392 12.19 3.83 -24.40
N LYS A 393 13.45 4.24 -24.26
CA LYS A 393 14.47 3.50 -23.53
C LYS A 393 15.10 4.37 -22.45
N GLY A 394 14.89 4.02 -21.18
CA GLY A 394 15.60 4.64 -20.07
C GLY A 394 15.20 6.09 -19.79
N PRO A 395 15.82 6.73 -18.79
CA PRO A 395 15.40 8.04 -18.31
C PRO A 395 15.60 9.18 -19.32
N LYS A 396 16.56 9.04 -20.25
CA LYS A 396 16.93 10.11 -21.20
C LYS A 396 15.95 10.27 -22.35
N HIS A 397 15.15 9.24 -22.66
CA HIS A 397 14.33 9.21 -23.88
C HIS A 397 12.83 9.34 -23.63
N GLN A 398 12.42 9.65 -22.40
CA GLN A 398 11.00 9.81 -22.06
C GLN A 398 10.41 11.07 -22.69
N ALA A 399 9.22 10.96 -23.25
CA ALA A 399 8.50 12.09 -23.84
C ALA A 399 7.59 12.72 -22.79
N LEU A 400 7.18 13.98 -22.99
CA LEU A 400 6.12 14.57 -22.18
C LEU A 400 4.76 13.98 -22.57
N GLY A 401 3.91 13.76 -21.58
CA GLY A 401 2.53 13.34 -21.80
C GLY A 401 1.66 14.46 -22.34
N LYS A 402 2.00 15.71 -21.99
CA LYS A 402 1.34 16.92 -22.51
C LYS A 402 2.37 17.90 -23.10
N LEU A 403 1.95 18.65 -24.13
CA LEU A 403 2.75 19.71 -24.75
C LEU A 403 4.12 19.26 -25.27
N ASN A 404 4.26 18.00 -25.70
CA ASN A 404 5.55 17.49 -26.19
C ASN A 404 6.03 18.19 -27.48
N PHE A 405 5.11 18.63 -28.36
CA PHE A 405 5.41 19.31 -29.64
C PHE A 405 6.54 18.66 -30.44
N GLY A 406 6.50 17.34 -30.63
CA GLY A 406 7.54 16.60 -31.35
C GLY A 406 8.90 16.53 -30.63
N GLY A 407 8.95 16.79 -29.32
CA GLY A 407 10.15 16.80 -28.49
C GLY A 407 10.62 18.21 -28.09
N MET A 408 10.08 19.27 -28.69
CA MET A 408 10.43 20.65 -28.34
C MET A 408 10.01 20.99 -26.90
N GLY A 409 8.84 20.52 -26.46
CA GLY A 409 8.37 20.74 -25.09
C GLY A 409 9.27 20.08 -24.05
N LYS A 410 9.75 18.86 -24.34
CA LYS A 410 10.72 18.17 -23.48
C LYS A 410 12.01 18.97 -23.35
N GLN A 411 12.59 19.40 -24.46
CA GLN A 411 13.85 20.16 -24.43
C GLN A 411 13.69 21.47 -23.64
N MET A 412 12.54 22.12 -23.78
CA MET A 412 12.20 23.30 -22.98
C MET A 412 12.12 22.96 -21.49
N LEU A 413 11.42 21.88 -21.11
CA LEU A 413 11.35 21.44 -19.72
C LEU A 413 12.73 21.09 -19.15
N ASP A 414 13.53 20.31 -19.88
CA ASP A 414 14.90 19.93 -19.49
C ASP A 414 15.77 21.18 -19.28
N MET A 415 15.63 22.19 -20.14
CA MET A 415 16.36 23.46 -20.02
C MET A 415 15.91 24.25 -18.78
N ILE A 416 14.60 24.34 -18.51
CA ILE A 416 14.06 24.98 -17.31
C ILE A 416 14.56 24.25 -16.06
N MET A 417 14.47 22.92 -16.02
CA MET A 417 14.96 22.12 -14.89
C MET A 417 16.45 22.35 -14.65
N LYS A 418 17.27 22.28 -15.70
CA LYS A 418 18.72 22.51 -15.57
C LYS A 418 19.06 23.91 -15.09
N ARG A 419 18.36 24.93 -15.59
CA ARG A 419 18.57 26.33 -15.19
C ARG A 419 18.20 26.58 -13.72
N ASN A 420 17.18 25.89 -13.23
CA ASN A 420 16.75 25.94 -11.83
C ASN A 420 17.40 24.84 -10.98
N ASN A 421 18.44 24.16 -11.48
CA ASN A 421 19.17 23.11 -10.76
C ASN A 421 18.26 22.01 -10.16
N ILE A 422 17.17 21.68 -10.86
CA ILE A 422 16.26 20.60 -10.51
C ILE A 422 16.87 19.28 -10.98
N MET A 423 16.83 18.26 -10.13
CA MET A 423 17.34 16.93 -10.46
C MET A 423 16.61 16.34 -11.67
N SER A 424 17.39 15.86 -12.64
CA SER A 424 16.88 15.13 -13.78
C SER A 424 16.36 13.75 -13.38
N LEU A 425 15.58 13.13 -14.27
CA LEU A 425 15.04 11.78 -14.07
C LEU A 425 16.14 10.73 -13.84
N GLN A 426 17.30 10.90 -14.49
CA GLN A 426 18.46 10.04 -14.29
C GLN A 426 19.05 10.21 -12.88
N GLN A 427 19.27 11.44 -12.43
CA GLN A 427 19.81 11.73 -11.09
C GLN A 427 18.87 11.23 -9.98
N LEU A 428 17.55 11.33 -10.20
CA LEU A 428 16.56 10.81 -9.26
C LEU A 428 16.57 9.27 -9.19
N LEU A 429 16.73 8.57 -10.32
CA LEU A 429 16.89 7.11 -10.34
C LEU A 429 18.16 6.66 -9.59
N GLU A 430 19.28 7.32 -9.86
CA GLU A 430 20.57 7.04 -9.19
C GLU A 430 20.43 7.26 -7.68
N SER A 431 19.79 8.37 -7.29
CA SER A 431 19.52 8.70 -5.89
C SER A 431 18.58 7.71 -5.20
N ALA A 432 17.60 7.18 -5.92
CA ALA A 432 16.70 6.14 -5.42
C ALA A 432 17.46 4.83 -5.16
N GLU A 433 18.40 4.45 -6.05
CA GLU A 433 19.26 3.29 -5.84
C GLU A 433 20.20 3.49 -4.64
N GLU A 434 20.86 4.65 -4.51
CA GLU A 434 21.72 4.97 -3.36
C GLU A 434 20.97 4.95 -2.01
N GLN A 435 19.67 5.21 -2.02
CA GLN A 435 18.81 5.18 -0.83
C GLN A 435 18.24 3.79 -0.53
N GLY A 436 18.57 2.77 -1.34
CA GLY A 436 18.09 1.41 -1.15
C GLY A 436 16.60 1.25 -1.44
N ILE A 437 16.01 2.12 -2.27
CA ILE A 437 14.62 1.95 -2.73
C ILE A 437 14.55 0.66 -3.54
N ARG A 438 13.62 -0.23 -3.21
CA ARG A 438 13.49 -1.52 -3.90
C ARG A 438 12.73 -1.34 -5.21
N PHE A 439 13.35 -1.72 -6.33
CA PHE A 439 12.73 -1.68 -7.65
C PHE A 439 12.28 -3.07 -8.05
N ILE A 440 11.04 -3.19 -8.54
CA ILE A 440 10.51 -4.44 -9.06
C ILE A 440 10.09 -4.25 -10.52
N ALA A 441 10.69 -5.04 -11.41
CA ALA A 441 10.23 -5.17 -12.78
C ALA A 441 9.12 -6.23 -12.87
N CYS A 442 7.94 -5.82 -13.33
CA CYS A 442 6.82 -6.72 -13.57
C CYS A 442 7.12 -7.71 -14.70
N THR A 443 7.28 -9.00 -14.38
CA THR A 443 7.66 -10.03 -15.38
C THR A 443 6.59 -10.23 -16.44
N MET A 444 5.30 -10.13 -16.07
CA MET A 444 4.20 -10.19 -17.04
C MET A 444 4.30 -9.04 -18.06
N SER A 445 4.60 -7.81 -17.60
CA SER A 445 4.79 -6.68 -18.52
C SER A 445 6.02 -6.86 -19.39
N MET A 446 7.14 -7.33 -18.82
CA MET A 446 8.35 -7.68 -19.58
C MET A 446 8.03 -8.65 -20.73
N GLN A 447 7.28 -9.72 -20.44
CA GLN A 447 6.89 -10.70 -21.44
C GLN A 447 5.99 -10.08 -22.52
N VAL A 448 4.91 -9.41 -22.14
CA VAL A 448 3.98 -8.78 -23.12
C VAL A 448 4.72 -7.81 -24.04
N MET A 449 5.65 -7.03 -23.48
CA MET A 449 6.35 -5.95 -24.17
C MET A 449 7.65 -6.40 -24.86
N GLY A 450 8.05 -7.66 -24.69
CA GLY A 450 9.30 -8.18 -25.26
C GLY A 450 10.57 -7.62 -24.61
N ILE A 451 10.45 -7.03 -23.42
CA ILE A 451 11.57 -6.47 -22.65
C ILE A 451 12.20 -7.61 -21.88
N THR A 452 13.47 -7.88 -22.15
CA THR A 452 14.25 -8.95 -21.52
C THR A 452 15.14 -8.38 -20.43
N LYS A 453 15.71 -9.23 -19.57
CA LYS A 453 16.73 -8.83 -18.58
C LYS A 453 17.96 -8.17 -19.22
N ARG A 454 18.24 -8.46 -20.50
CA ARG A 454 19.29 -7.79 -21.28
C ARG A 454 18.94 -6.37 -21.66
N ASP A 455 17.66 -6.02 -21.74
CA ASP A 455 17.24 -4.66 -22.08
C ASP A 455 17.21 -3.72 -20.85
N LEU A 456 17.30 -4.27 -19.64
CA LEU A 456 17.27 -3.53 -18.39
C LEU A 456 18.68 -3.13 -17.96
N GLN A 457 18.83 -1.89 -17.50
CA GLN A 457 20.09 -1.42 -16.93
C GLN A 457 20.37 -2.21 -15.64
N PRO A 458 21.57 -2.80 -15.47
CA PRO A 458 21.93 -3.49 -14.24
C PRO A 458 21.82 -2.54 -13.05
N ARG A 459 21.10 -2.95 -12.02
CA ARG A 459 21.00 -2.25 -10.74
C ARG A 459 20.97 -3.25 -9.59
N SER A 460 21.59 -2.88 -8.48
CA SER A 460 21.70 -3.74 -7.31
C SER A 460 20.37 -3.92 -6.57
N ASN A 461 19.48 -2.94 -6.69
CA ASN A 461 18.17 -2.86 -6.05
C ASN A 461 17.01 -3.34 -6.95
N LEU A 462 17.30 -3.95 -8.12
CA LEU A 462 16.30 -4.41 -9.08
C LEU A 462 15.99 -5.90 -8.91
N GLU A 463 14.76 -6.19 -8.53
CA GLU A 463 14.17 -7.53 -8.44
C GLU A 463 13.16 -7.77 -9.56
N TYR A 464 12.82 -9.04 -9.79
CA TYR A 464 11.81 -9.47 -10.76
C TYR A 464 10.64 -10.06 -10.00
N GLY A 465 9.45 -9.53 -10.23
CA GLY A 465 8.27 -9.89 -9.44
C GLY A 465 7.01 -9.81 -10.26
N GLY A 466 5.98 -10.46 -9.75
CA GLY A 466 4.65 -10.45 -10.32
C GLY A 466 3.67 -9.70 -9.45
N VAL A 467 2.39 -9.88 -9.74
CA VAL A 467 1.32 -9.18 -9.00
C VAL A 467 1.27 -9.57 -7.53
N ALA A 468 1.69 -10.79 -7.17
CA ALA A 468 1.66 -11.24 -5.77
C ALA A 468 2.67 -10.46 -4.91
N ALA A 469 3.87 -10.20 -5.45
CA ALA A 469 4.86 -9.33 -4.80
C ALA A 469 4.31 -7.92 -4.56
N PHE A 470 3.65 -7.33 -5.55
CA PHE A 470 3.06 -5.99 -5.40
C PHE A 470 1.95 -5.96 -4.34
N VAL A 471 1.02 -6.93 -4.39
CA VAL A 471 -0.12 -6.97 -3.45
C VAL A 471 0.35 -7.15 -2.00
N GLU A 472 1.38 -7.96 -1.75
CA GLU A 472 1.96 -8.09 -0.41
C GLU A 472 2.63 -6.80 0.06
N ALA A 473 3.43 -6.16 -0.80
CA ALA A 473 4.06 -4.88 -0.49
C ALA A 473 3.02 -3.80 -0.16
N ALA A 474 1.96 -3.70 -0.96
CA ALA A 474 0.87 -2.75 -0.77
C ALA A 474 0.05 -3.05 0.49
N HIS A 475 -0.26 -4.32 0.77
CA HIS A 475 -0.99 -4.72 1.98
C HIS A 475 -0.24 -4.33 3.26
N GLY A 476 1.08 -4.47 3.25
CA GLY A 476 1.95 -4.08 4.36
C GLY A 476 2.40 -2.62 4.35
N SER A 477 1.82 -1.74 3.52
CA SER A 477 2.24 -0.34 3.42
C SER A 477 1.31 0.63 4.13
N GLY A 478 1.89 1.59 4.85
CA GLY A 478 1.15 2.73 5.41
C GLY A 478 0.73 3.76 4.36
N MET A 479 1.34 3.71 3.17
CA MET A 479 1.02 4.56 2.03
C MET A 479 1.20 3.79 0.72
N SER A 480 0.19 3.81 -0.15
CA SER A 480 0.25 3.21 -1.49
C SER A 480 -0.26 4.21 -2.54
N LEU A 481 0.52 4.45 -3.59
CA LEU A 481 0.25 5.45 -4.64
C LEU A 481 0.40 4.83 -6.04
N VAL A 482 -0.27 5.41 -7.03
CA VAL A 482 -0.18 5.02 -8.44
C VAL A 482 0.27 6.21 -9.26
N PHE A 483 1.26 5.98 -10.13
CA PHE A 483 1.88 6.99 -10.97
C PHE A 483 1.83 6.66 -12.44
#